data_AF-A0A2N5XAG7-F1
#
_entry.id   AF-A0A2N5XAG7-F1
#
_cell.length_a   1.000
_cell.length_b   1.000
_cell.length_c   1.000
_cell.angle_alpha   90.00
_cell.angle_beta   90.00
_cell.angle_gamma   90.00
#
_symmetry.space_group_name_H-M   'P 1'
#
loop_
_entity.id
_entity.type
_entity.pdbx_description
1 polymer ?
#
loop_
_entity_poly.entity_id
_entity_poly.type
_entity_poly.pdbx_seq_one_letter_code
_entity_poly.pdbx_strand_id
1 'polypeptide(L)'
;MPATFLGVRHHSPACARLVAEAVEELRPAFVLVEGPADFNDRLDELLLGHELPVAVFSHYRDGQRAVSSWTPLCDYSPEWVAVSSGRAAGAEVRFIDLPAWHPAFAERTNRYADAEARYAEATARLCRHFSVDSVDALWDRLFETEDGDASGDGDGPESGSGSGSGSGDGDGAARRLEAYFDLVRGEAEADAGDRAREEYMAAWVRAALREAGERPVLVVTGGFHTPALRALAALPEPCGDSTAEDGGPG
;
A
#
# COMPACT_ATOMS: atom_id res chain seq x y z
N MET A 1 16.23 13.55 0.77
CA MET A 1 15.31 13.47 -0.39
C MET A 1 13.90 13.20 0.10
N PRO A 2 12.84 13.64 -0.59
CA PRO A 2 11.47 13.32 -0.16
C PRO A 2 11.13 11.85 -0.45
N ALA A 3 10.37 11.23 0.45
CA ALA A 3 9.68 9.98 0.16
C ALA A 3 8.37 10.28 -0.57
N THR A 4 8.06 9.49 -1.60
CA THR A 4 6.74 9.49 -2.24
C THR A 4 5.91 8.39 -1.60
N PHE A 5 4.73 8.74 -1.10
CA PHE A 5 3.81 7.80 -0.45
C PHE A 5 2.63 7.55 -1.39
N LEU A 6 2.38 6.28 -1.69
CA LEU A 6 1.20 5.83 -2.43
C LEU A 6 0.35 4.95 -1.52
N GLY A 7 -0.75 5.52 -1.05
CA GLY A 7 -1.80 4.77 -0.38
C GLY A 7 -2.58 3.95 -1.40
N VAL A 8 -2.71 2.65 -1.15
CA VAL A 8 -3.36 1.72 -2.08
C VAL A 8 -4.54 1.00 -1.44
N ARG A 9 -5.47 0.55 -2.28
CA ARG A 9 -6.37 -0.54 -1.93
C ARG A 9 -5.70 -1.85 -2.33
N HIS A 10 -5.58 -2.78 -1.38
CA HIS A 10 -5.11 -4.13 -1.68
C HIS A 10 -5.99 -4.74 -2.77
N HIS A 11 -5.39 -5.41 -3.74
CA HIS A 11 -6.11 -6.04 -4.85
C HIS A 11 -6.87 -5.06 -5.78
N SER A 12 -6.29 -3.91 -6.11
CA SER A 12 -6.85 -2.94 -7.07
C SER A 12 -5.99 -2.85 -8.34
N PRO A 13 -6.55 -3.13 -9.54
CA PRO A 13 -5.88 -2.91 -10.82
C PRO A 13 -5.44 -1.45 -11.01
N ALA A 14 -6.27 -0.46 -10.67
CA ALA A 14 -5.91 0.96 -10.73
C ALA A 14 -4.70 1.30 -9.85
N CYS A 15 -4.67 0.81 -8.60
CA CYS A 15 -3.52 1.00 -7.73
C CYS A 15 -2.27 0.28 -8.25
N ALA A 16 -2.42 -0.93 -8.80
CA ALA A 16 -1.31 -1.70 -9.38
C ALA A 16 -0.67 -0.96 -10.57
N ARG A 17 -1.50 -0.42 -11.48
CA ARG A 17 -1.03 0.42 -12.59
C ARG A 17 -0.32 1.68 -12.10
N LEU A 18 -0.90 2.39 -11.13
CA LEU A 18 -0.30 3.60 -10.57
C LEU A 18 1.07 3.32 -9.92
N VAL A 19 1.21 2.19 -9.22
CA VAL A 19 2.49 1.78 -8.63
C VAL A 19 3.53 1.51 -9.72
N ALA A 20 3.17 0.82 -10.81
CA ALA A 20 4.08 0.57 -11.92
C ALA A 20 4.56 1.89 -12.55
N GLU A 21 3.63 2.81 -12.84
CA GLU A 21 3.93 4.14 -13.38
C GLU A 21 4.88 4.93 -12.46
N ALA A 22 4.60 4.93 -11.15
CA ALA A 22 5.44 5.63 -10.17
C ALA A 22 6.86 5.04 -10.08
N VAL A 23 7.02 3.72 -10.16
CA VAL A 23 8.35 3.09 -10.16
C VAL A 23 9.12 3.45 -11.43
N GLU A 24 8.46 3.45 -12.59
CA GLU A 24 9.05 3.80 -13.87
C GLU A 24 9.52 5.26 -13.88
N GLU A 25 8.69 6.19 -13.42
CA GLU A 25 8.97 7.62 -13.39
C GLU A 25 10.04 7.99 -12.34
N LEU A 26 9.89 7.51 -11.10
CA LEU A 26 10.74 7.92 -9.99
C LEU A 26 12.12 7.25 -10.02
N ARG A 27 12.23 6.05 -10.62
CA ARG A 27 13.44 5.20 -10.57
C ARG A 27 14.03 5.13 -9.15
N PRO A 28 13.23 4.76 -8.13
CA PRO A 28 13.58 4.96 -6.72
C PRO A 28 14.78 4.10 -6.30
N ALA A 29 15.56 4.55 -5.32
CA ALA A 29 16.57 3.71 -4.68
C ALA A 29 15.92 2.62 -3.81
N PHE A 30 14.80 2.94 -3.17
CA PHE A 30 14.06 2.01 -2.33
C PHE A 30 12.58 1.96 -2.71
N VAL A 31 12.02 0.75 -2.76
CA VAL A 31 10.56 0.52 -2.79
C VAL A 31 10.18 -0.21 -1.51
N LEU A 32 9.49 0.49 -0.63
CA LEU A 32 9.05 -0.01 0.66
C LEU A 32 7.58 -0.41 0.56
N VAL A 33 7.27 -1.66 0.90
CA VAL A 33 5.96 -2.28 0.64
C VAL A 33 5.34 -2.75 1.94
N GLU A 34 4.04 -2.53 2.15
CA GLU A 34 3.32 -3.16 3.25
C GLU A 34 3.28 -4.67 3.07
N GLY A 35 3.94 -5.39 3.97
CA GLY A 35 4.00 -6.85 3.95
C GLY A 35 4.83 -7.40 5.11
N PRO A 36 4.92 -8.73 5.26
CA PRO A 36 5.58 -9.38 6.37
C PRO A 36 7.11 -9.17 6.35
N ALA A 37 7.64 -8.35 7.25
CA ALA A 37 9.08 -8.11 7.34
C ALA A 37 9.90 -9.38 7.65
N ASP A 38 9.31 -10.40 8.27
CA ASP A 38 9.92 -11.72 8.49
C ASP A 38 10.20 -12.49 7.18
N PHE A 39 9.65 -12.05 6.05
CA PHE A 39 9.90 -12.65 4.74
C PHE A 39 11.02 -11.96 3.95
N ASN A 40 11.60 -10.85 4.44
CA ASN A 40 12.58 -10.07 3.67
C ASN A 40 13.80 -10.87 3.20
N ASP A 41 14.32 -11.78 4.04
CA ASP A 41 15.48 -12.62 3.69
C ASP A 41 15.21 -13.59 2.52
N ARG A 42 13.93 -13.78 2.18
CA ARG A 42 13.45 -14.69 1.13
C ARG A 42 12.62 -13.95 0.07
N LEU A 43 12.63 -12.61 0.06
CA LEU A 43 11.80 -11.79 -0.81
C LEU A 43 11.98 -12.16 -2.30
N ASP A 44 13.22 -12.45 -2.71
CA ASP A 44 13.54 -12.79 -4.10
C ASP A 44 12.90 -14.13 -4.55
N GLU A 45 12.42 -14.97 -3.62
CA GLU A 45 11.68 -16.19 -3.96
C GLU A 45 10.33 -15.89 -4.63
N LEU A 46 9.75 -14.71 -4.38
CA LEU A 46 8.56 -14.26 -5.08
C LEU A 46 8.83 -14.05 -6.57
N LEU A 47 10.08 -13.83 -6.99
CA LEU A 47 10.43 -13.50 -8.37
C LEU A 47 10.92 -14.69 -9.20
N LEU A 48 10.65 -15.91 -8.75
CA LEU A 48 11.06 -17.16 -9.43
C LEU A 48 10.13 -17.58 -10.60
N GLY A 49 9.28 -16.68 -11.10
CA GLY A 49 8.42 -16.94 -12.26
C GLY A 49 7.16 -17.75 -11.94
N HIS A 50 6.56 -17.54 -10.76
CA HIS A 50 5.33 -18.21 -10.35
C HIS A 50 4.12 -17.84 -11.22
N GLU A 51 3.16 -18.76 -11.32
CA GLU A 51 1.81 -18.46 -11.81
C GLU A 51 0.97 -17.89 -10.65
N LEU A 52 0.36 -16.73 -10.86
CA LEU A 52 -0.46 -16.04 -9.85
C LEU A 52 -1.90 -16.58 -9.85
N PRO A 53 -2.61 -16.57 -8.70
CA PRO A 53 -2.21 -15.98 -7.41
C PRO A 53 -1.29 -16.89 -6.59
N VAL A 54 -0.38 -16.27 -5.84
CA VAL A 54 0.44 -16.92 -4.80
C VAL A 54 0.12 -16.33 -3.44
N ALA A 55 0.54 -16.97 -2.35
CA ALA A 55 0.44 -16.39 -1.02
C ALA A 55 1.69 -16.68 -0.20
N VAL A 56 2.18 -15.67 0.52
CA VAL A 56 3.17 -15.88 1.58
C VAL A 56 2.45 -16.45 2.79
N PHE A 57 2.85 -17.64 3.21
CA PHE A 57 2.37 -18.28 4.43
C PHE A 57 3.40 -18.14 5.55
N SER A 58 3.02 -17.45 6.62
CA SER A 58 3.83 -17.35 7.82
C SER A 58 3.18 -18.15 8.94
N HIS A 59 3.96 -19.02 9.59
CA HIS A 59 3.55 -19.75 10.79
C HIS A 59 4.59 -19.59 11.88
N TYR A 60 4.13 -19.21 13.08
CA TYR A 60 4.95 -19.11 14.28
C TYR A 60 4.29 -19.86 15.42
N ARG A 61 5.09 -20.56 16.22
CA ARG A 61 4.63 -21.28 17.40
C ARG A 61 5.66 -21.20 18.52
N ASP A 62 5.20 -20.84 19.70
CA ASP A 62 5.95 -20.94 20.95
C ASP A 62 5.15 -21.72 22.02
N GLY A 63 5.59 -21.67 23.28
CA GLY A 63 4.95 -22.37 24.39
C GLY A 63 3.59 -21.79 24.82
N GLN A 64 3.18 -20.63 24.30
CA GLN A 64 1.95 -19.92 24.70
C GLN A 64 1.01 -19.67 23.52
N ARG A 65 1.53 -19.52 22.31
CA ARG A 65 0.73 -19.19 21.11
C ARG A 65 1.18 -19.94 19.87
N ALA A 66 0.22 -20.13 18.96
CA ALA A 66 0.47 -20.49 17.57
C ALA A 66 -0.30 -19.50 16.70
N VAL A 67 0.41 -18.85 15.76
CA VAL A 67 -0.14 -17.84 14.86
C VAL A 67 0.15 -18.28 13.43
N SER A 68 -0.82 -18.08 12.55
CA SER A 68 -0.67 -18.33 11.12
C SER A 68 -1.34 -17.21 10.36
N SER A 69 -0.68 -16.75 9.30
CA SER A 69 -1.18 -15.66 8.46
C SER A 69 -0.93 -15.98 6.99
N TRP A 70 -1.85 -15.55 6.15
CA TRP A 70 -1.75 -15.60 4.70
C TRP A 70 -1.68 -14.18 4.15
N THR A 71 -0.67 -13.91 3.32
CA THR A 71 -0.55 -12.66 2.56
C THR A 71 -0.72 -13.00 1.07
N PRO A 72 -1.95 -12.94 0.53
CA PRO A 72 -2.22 -13.27 -0.86
C PRO A 72 -1.71 -12.19 -1.81
N LEU A 73 -1.16 -12.60 -2.95
CA LEU A 73 -0.62 -11.75 -4.00
C LEU A 73 -1.17 -12.20 -5.36
N CYS A 74 -1.85 -11.27 -6.04
CA CYS A 74 -2.39 -11.43 -7.38
C CYS A 74 -1.60 -10.56 -8.37
N ASP A 75 -1.82 -10.73 -9.67
CA ASP A 75 -1.26 -9.84 -10.70
C ASP A 75 -1.76 -8.39 -10.55
N TYR A 76 -2.97 -8.20 -10.04
CA TYR A 76 -3.55 -6.91 -9.67
C TYR A 76 -3.29 -6.49 -8.21
N SER A 77 -2.38 -7.16 -7.48
CA SER A 77 -1.93 -6.67 -6.17
C SER A 77 -0.89 -5.55 -6.34
N PRO A 78 -1.13 -4.32 -5.84
CA PRO A 78 -0.15 -3.25 -5.90
C PRO A 78 1.18 -3.61 -5.22
N GLU A 79 1.13 -4.46 -4.19
CA GLU A 79 2.32 -4.97 -3.48
C GLU A 79 3.16 -5.88 -4.38
N TRP A 80 2.52 -6.77 -5.14
CA TRP A 80 3.21 -7.62 -6.11
C TRP A 80 3.86 -6.79 -7.20
N VAL A 81 3.14 -5.79 -7.73
CA VAL A 81 3.67 -4.87 -8.73
C VAL A 81 4.82 -4.05 -8.16
N ALA A 82 4.73 -3.54 -6.93
CA ALA A 82 5.81 -2.82 -6.26
C ALA A 82 7.08 -3.68 -6.14
N VAL A 83 6.93 -4.94 -5.73
CA VAL A 83 8.05 -5.88 -5.59
C VAL A 83 8.70 -6.19 -6.94
N SER A 84 7.90 -6.59 -7.93
CA SER A 84 8.40 -6.98 -9.25
C SER A 84 8.98 -5.81 -10.04
N SER A 85 8.26 -4.70 -10.16
CA SER A 85 8.73 -3.50 -10.88
C SER A 85 9.89 -2.82 -10.16
N GLY A 86 9.87 -2.75 -8.81
CA GLY A 86 10.94 -2.17 -8.01
C GLY A 86 12.26 -2.90 -8.21
N ARG A 87 12.25 -4.24 -8.11
CA ARG A 87 13.44 -5.07 -8.39
C ARG A 87 13.90 -4.91 -9.84
N ALA A 88 12.98 -4.93 -10.81
CA ALA A 88 13.31 -4.72 -12.23
C ALA A 88 13.93 -3.33 -12.49
N ALA A 89 13.53 -2.30 -11.74
CA ALA A 89 14.09 -0.95 -11.82
C ALA A 89 15.44 -0.79 -11.08
N GLY A 90 15.95 -1.85 -10.43
CA GLY A 90 17.18 -1.81 -9.64
C GLY A 90 17.03 -1.03 -8.33
N ALA A 91 15.83 -1.03 -7.76
CA ALA A 91 15.59 -0.55 -6.40
C ALA A 91 15.84 -1.66 -5.38
N GLU A 92 16.23 -1.27 -4.17
CA GLU A 92 16.17 -2.15 -3.01
C GLU A 92 14.71 -2.23 -2.55
N VAL A 93 14.15 -3.44 -2.58
CA VAL A 93 12.75 -3.68 -2.22
C VAL A 93 12.68 -4.32 -0.84
N ARG A 94 11.79 -3.82 0.03
CA ARG A 94 11.58 -4.37 1.38
C ARG A 94 10.12 -4.38 1.77
N PHE A 95 9.70 -5.45 2.44
CA PHE A 95 8.51 -5.44 3.26
C PHE A 95 8.78 -4.70 4.57
N ILE A 96 7.95 -3.73 4.90
CA ILE A 96 8.19 -2.80 6.02
C ILE A 96 7.15 -2.87 7.14
N ASP A 97 6.15 -3.74 7.04
CA ASP A 97 5.17 -3.92 8.10
C ASP A 97 5.60 -5.03 9.06
N LEU A 98 4.98 -5.07 10.24
CA LEU A 98 5.39 -5.96 11.31
C LEU A 98 5.47 -7.42 10.85
N PRO A 99 6.35 -8.23 11.49
CA PRO A 99 6.38 -9.66 11.27
C PRO A 99 5.00 -10.30 11.42
N ALA A 100 4.68 -11.30 10.60
CA ALA A 100 3.35 -11.92 10.59
C ALA A 100 2.94 -12.58 11.91
N TRP A 101 3.91 -12.84 12.80
CA TRP A 101 3.70 -13.41 14.13
C TRP A 101 3.55 -12.37 15.25
N HIS A 102 3.66 -11.07 14.92
CA HIS A 102 3.60 -10.02 15.90
C HIS A 102 2.22 -9.97 16.59
N PRO A 103 2.14 -9.76 17.92
CA PRO A 103 0.86 -9.72 18.66
C PRO A 103 -0.17 -8.72 18.12
N ALA A 104 0.26 -7.66 17.42
CA ALA A 104 -0.62 -6.70 16.75
C ALA A 104 -1.60 -7.36 15.74
N PHE A 105 -1.28 -8.55 15.25
CA PHE A 105 -2.14 -9.33 14.36
C PHE A 105 -2.92 -10.45 15.06
N ALA A 106 -2.89 -10.56 16.40
CA ALA A 106 -3.43 -11.73 17.11
C ALA A 106 -4.93 -12.00 16.86
N GLU A 107 -5.71 -10.96 16.55
CA GLU A 107 -7.14 -11.08 16.22
C GLU A 107 -7.42 -11.07 14.70
N ARG A 108 -6.39 -10.93 13.86
CA ARG A 108 -6.50 -10.80 12.39
C ARG A 108 -6.02 -12.08 11.70
N THR A 109 -6.92 -12.80 11.03
CA THR A 109 -6.58 -13.99 10.22
C THR A 109 -6.11 -13.63 8.79
N ASN A 110 -6.53 -12.48 8.29
CA ASN A 110 -6.06 -11.87 7.04
C ASN A 110 -5.44 -10.51 7.37
N ARG A 111 -4.18 -10.28 6.96
CA ARG A 111 -3.42 -9.04 7.24
C ARG A 111 -4.12 -7.78 6.71
N TYR A 112 -4.88 -7.91 5.63
CA TYR A 112 -5.51 -6.80 4.91
C TYR A 112 -7.02 -6.68 5.19
N ALA A 113 -7.58 -7.55 6.02
CA ALA A 113 -8.96 -7.45 6.46
C ALA A 113 -8.99 -6.77 7.82
N ASP A 114 -9.16 -5.45 7.84
CA ASP A 114 -10.01 -4.74 8.80
C ASP A 114 -9.93 -3.22 8.61
N ALA A 115 -11.08 -2.56 8.66
CA ALA A 115 -11.19 -1.16 8.99
C ALA A 115 -12.54 -0.87 9.67
N GLU A 116 -12.44 -0.16 10.79
CA GLU A 116 -13.43 0.09 11.85
C GLU A 116 -14.83 0.62 11.43
N ALA A 117 -15.73 0.70 12.41
CA ALA A 117 -17.04 1.34 12.31
C ALA A 117 -17.02 2.79 11.74
N ARG A 118 -15.93 3.55 11.91
CA ARG A 118 -15.79 4.90 11.32
C ARG A 118 -15.36 4.88 9.86
N TYR A 119 -14.52 3.93 9.45
CA TYR A 119 -14.27 3.63 8.03
C TYR A 119 -15.61 3.32 7.35
N ALA A 120 -16.45 2.51 8.01
CA ALA A 120 -17.80 2.21 7.54
C ALA A 120 -18.69 3.47 7.46
N GLU A 121 -18.59 4.42 8.39
CA GLU A 121 -19.36 5.67 8.33
C GLU A 121 -18.90 6.58 7.17
N ALA A 122 -17.59 6.81 7.04
CA ALA A 122 -17.03 7.65 5.97
C ALA A 122 -17.35 7.07 4.60
N THR A 123 -17.12 5.77 4.40
CA THR A 123 -17.47 5.09 3.15
C THR A 123 -18.97 5.07 2.90
N ALA A 124 -19.82 4.87 3.92
CA ALA A 124 -21.27 4.95 3.74
C ALA A 124 -21.74 6.36 3.34
N ARG A 125 -21.11 7.43 3.84
CA ARG A 125 -21.38 8.81 3.40
C ARG A 125 -20.99 9.01 1.95
N LEU A 126 -19.84 8.50 1.53
CA LEU A 126 -19.39 8.56 0.14
C LEU A 126 -20.32 7.76 -0.78
N CYS A 127 -20.72 6.54 -0.39
CA CYS A 127 -21.67 5.74 -1.16
C CYS A 127 -22.98 6.49 -1.40
N ARG A 128 -23.52 7.16 -0.36
CA ARG A 128 -24.72 8.01 -0.50
C ARG A 128 -24.47 9.21 -1.41
N HIS A 129 -23.31 9.87 -1.30
CA HIS A 129 -22.99 11.04 -2.13
C HIS A 129 -22.88 10.67 -3.60
N PHE A 130 -22.20 9.56 -3.92
CA PHE A 130 -22.03 9.08 -5.28
C PHE A 130 -23.20 8.22 -5.78
N SER A 131 -24.25 8.02 -4.97
CA SER A 131 -25.42 7.20 -5.32
C SER A 131 -25.03 5.80 -5.78
N VAL A 132 -24.18 5.14 -4.99
CA VAL A 132 -23.74 3.75 -5.21
C VAL A 132 -24.04 2.91 -3.98
N ASP A 133 -24.24 1.61 -4.20
CA ASP A 133 -24.84 0.72 -3.20
C ASP A 133 -23.79 -0.01 -2.34
N SER A 134 -22.51 0.05 -2.70
CA SER A 134 -21.41 -0.62 -1.99
C SER A 134 -20.09 0.15 -2.08
N VAL A 135 -19.15 -0.19 -1.18
CA VAL A 135 -17.78 0.34 -1.21
C VAL A 135 -17.04 -0.12 -2.47
N ASP A 136 -17.34 -1.32 -2.97
CA ASP A 136 -16.79 -1.82 -4.24
C ASP A 136 -17.26 -0.96 -5.42
N ALA A 137 -18.57 -0.69 -5.51
CA ALA A 137 -19.12 0.16 -6.58
C ALA A 137 -18.63 1.61 -6.49
N LEU A 138 -18.42 2.11 -5.26
CA LEU A 138 -17.78 3.40 -5.03
C LEU A 138 -16.34 3.39 -5.57
N TRP A 139 -15.57 2.35 -5.26
CA TRP A 139 -14.20 2.22 -5.70
C TRP A 139 -14.11 2.14 -7.23
N ASP A 140 -14.93 1.29 -7.85
CA ASP A 140 -14.96 1.13 -9.30
C ASP A 140 -15.24 2.46 -10.00
N ARG A 141 -16.20 3.23 -9.47
CA ARG A 141 -16.56 4.55 -9.99
C ARG A 141 -15.45 5.60 -9.82
N LEU A 142 -14.72 5.59 -8.71
CA LEU A 142 -13.73 6.62 -8.39
C LEU A 142 -12.36 6.35 -9.00
N PHE A 143 -12.00 5.08 -9.18
CA PHE A 143 -10.62 4.68 -9.44
C PHE A 143 -10.45 3.71 -10.61
N GLU A 144 -11.38 2.76 -10.82
CA GLU A 144 -11.23 1.73 -11.86
C GLU A 144 -11.86 2.13 -13.21
N THR A 145 -12.82 3.05 -13.19
CA THR A 145 -13.40 3.62 -14.41
C THR A 145 -12.53 4.77 -14.87
N GLU A 146 -11.89 4.65 -16.04
CA GLU A 146 -11.38 5.82 -16.75
C GLU A 146 -12.58 6.70 -17.09
N ASP A 147 -12.55 8.00 -16.78
CA ASP A 147 -13.57 8.95 -17.23
C ASP A 147 -13.49 9.09 -18.77
N GLY A 148 -13.84 8.04 -19.48
CA GLY A 148 -14.10 8.02 -20.91
C GLY A 148 -15.49 8.62 -21.12
N ASP A 149 -15.51 9.88 -21.56
CA ASP A 149 -16.68 10.56 -22.12
C ASP A 149 -17.88 10.77 -21.18
N ALA A 150 -17.72 11.69 -20.23
CA ALA A 150 -18.85 12.53 -19.82
C ALA A 150 -19.08 13.65 -20.86
N SER A 151 -19.42 13.26 -22.10
CA SER A 151 -19.82 14.17 -23.17
C SER A 151 -20.71 13.45 -24.18
N GLY A 152 -22.03 13.60 -24.03
CA GLY A 152 -22.95 13.63 -25.17
C GLY A 152 -23.92 12.46 -25.29
N ASP A 153 -25.21 12.77 -25.11
CA ASP A 153 -26.28 12.13 -25.86
C ASP A 153 -25.89 12.05 -27.35
N GLY A 154 -25.80 10.85 -27.94
CA GLY A 154 -25.47 10.70 -29.35
C GLY A 154 -25.37 9.26 -29.84
N ASP A 155 -26.46 8.74 -30.36
CA ASP A 155 -26.55 7.53 -31.19
C ASP A 155 -25.60 7.62 -32.41
N GLY A 156 -24.63 6.70 -32.52
CA GLY A 156 -23.74 6.57 -33.68
C GLY A 156 -22.72 5.42 -33.52
N PRO A 157 -22.43 4.61 -34.57
CA PRO A 157 -21.69 3.36 -34.40
C PRO A 157 -20.16 3.51 -34.46
N GLU A 158 -19.51 2.63 -33.68
CA GLU A 158 -18.12 2.16 -33.61
C GLU A 158 -17.05 2.74 -34.57
N SER A 159 -15.93 3.21 -34.00
CA SER A 159 -14.57 2.71 -34.31
C SER A 159 -13.48 3.55 -33.61
N GLY A 160 -12.52 2.91 -32.95
CA GLY A 160 -11.33 3.61 -32.46
C GLY A 160 -10.50 2.84 -31.44
N SER A 161 -9.37 2.30 -31.89
CA SER A 161 -8.23 1.84 -31.10
C SER A 161 -7.85 2.85 -29.99
N GLY A 162 -8.11 2.52 -28.73
CA GLY A 162 -7.66 3.29 -27.58
C GLY A 162 -6.21 2.95 -27.20
N SER A 163 -5.25 3.61 -27.85
CA SER A 163 -3.92 3.79 -27.26
C SER A 163 -4.01 5.00 -26.33
N GLY A 164 -4.30 4.74 -25.05
CA GLY A 164 -4.27 5.75 -24.00
C GLY A 164 -2.83 6.04 -23.57
N SER A 165 -2.11 6.82 -24.36
CA SER A 165 -0.91 7.52 -23.88
C SER A 165 -1.38 8.77 -23.14
N GLY A 166 -1.49 8.67 -21.81
CA GLY A 166 -1.88 9.76 -20.93
C GLY A 166 -0.90 9.90 -19.77
N SER A 167 0.31 10.41 -20.04
CA SER A 167 1.33 10.72 -19.03
C SER A 167 0.95 11.92 -18.11
N GLY A 168 -0.35 12.13 -17.88
CA GLY A 168 -0.92 13.16 -17.02
C GLY A 168 -2.03 12.65 -16.09
N ASP A 169 -2.51 11.42 -16.26
CA ASP A 169 -3.61 10.85 -15.46
C ASP A 169 -3.12 10.22 -14.15
N GLY A 170 -1.85 9.81 -14.08
CA GLY A 170 -1.23 9.22 -12.89
C GLY A 170 -1.21 10.17 -11.69
N ASP A 171 -0.84 11.44 -11.90
CA ASP A 171 -0.89 12.48 -10.85
C ASP A 171 -2.33 12.76 -10.38
N GLY A 172 -3.29 12.73 -11.30
CA GLY A 172 -4.71 12.86 -10.97
C GLY A 172 -5.22 11.70 -10.11
N ALA A 173 -4.86 10.46 -10.47
CA ALA A 173 -5.23 9.27 -9.72
C ALA A 173 -4.58 9.23 -8.32
N ALA A 174 -3.29 9.54 -8.23
CA ALA A 174 -2.57 9.62 -6.94
C ALA A 174 -3.22 10.65 -6.00
N ARG A 175 -3.55 11.85 -6.51
CA ARG A 175 -4.24 12.88 -5.72
C ARG A 175 -5.65 12.46 -5.27
N ARG A 176 -6.39 11.73 -6.11
CA ARG A 176 -7.71 11.18 -5.72
C ARG A 176 -7.58 10.14 -4.61
N LEU A 177 -6.59 9.26 -4.69
CA LEU A 177 -6.32 8.26 -3.65
C LEU A 177 -5.93 8.94 -2.34
N GLU A 178 -5.03 9.92 -2.38
CA GLU A 178 -4.65 10.71 -1.21
C GLU A 178 -5.87 11.35 -0.55
N ALA A 179 -6.70 12.08 -1.32
CA ALA A 179 -7.91 12.70 -0.79
C ALA A 179 -8.91 11.69 -0.21
N TYR A 180 -9.07 10.53 -0.84
CA TYR A 180 -9.93 9.47 -0.36
C TYR A 180 -9.44 8.90 0.97
N PHE A 181 -8.15 8.55 1.06
CA PHE A 181 -7.60 7.95 2.28
C PHE A 181 -7.45 8.94 3.43
N ASP A 182 -7.15 10.20 3.16
CA ASP A 182 -7.21 11.27 4.16
C ASP A 182 -8.62 11.42 4.75
N LEU A 183 -9.64 11.39 3.89
CA LEU A 183 -11.04 11.48 4.33
C LEU A 183 -11.47 10.25 5.14
N VAL A 184 -11.09 9.07 4.67
CA VAL A 184 -11.48 7.79 5.26
C VAL A 184 -10.77 7.55 6.60
N ARG A 185 -9.49 7.93 6.72
CA ARG A 185 -8.78 7.94 8.00
C ARG A 185 -9.33 9.02 8.94
N GLY A 186 -9.52 10.24 8.43
CA GLY A 186 -9.98 11.39 9.21
C GLY A 186 -9.13 11.66 10.45
N GLU A 187 -9.77 12.03 11.56
CA GLU A 187 -9.12 12.20 12.88
C GLU A 187 -9.15 10.90 13.72
N ALA A 188 -9.34 9.74 13.10
CA ALA A 188 -9.33 8.48 13.85
C ALA A 188 -7.95 8.23 14.45
N GLU A 189 -7.89 8.02 15.76
CA GLU A 189 -6.70 7.46 16.40
C GLU A 189 -6.62 5.99 16.03
N ALA A 190 -5.47 5.58 15.48
CA ALA A 190 -5.19 4.18 15.22
C ALA A 190 -5.28 3.39 16.55
N ASP A 191 -5.84 2.19 16.49
CA ASP A 191 -5.80 1.28 17.63
C ASP A 191 -4.34 0.92 18.00
N ALA A 192 -4.15 0.25 19.13
CA ALA A 192 -2.80 -0.09 19.59
C ALA A 192 -2.02 -0.96 18.59
N GLY A 193 -2.70 -1.82 17.82
CA GLY A 193 -2.10 -2.67 16.81
C GLY A 193 -1.67 -1.88 15.58
N ASP A 194 -2.57 -1.06 15.02
CA ASP A 194 -2.27 -0.24 13.85
C ASP A 194 -1.23 0.83 14.15
N ARG A 195 -1.21 1.41 15.37
CA ARG A 195 -0.14 2.30 15.80
C ARG A 195 1.23 1.61 15.82
N ALA A 196 1.31 0.39 16.35
CA ALA A 196 2.56 -0.37 16.36
C ALA A 196 3.07 -0.66 14.93
N ARG A 197 2.15 -0.98 14.01
CA ARG A 197 2.45 -1.16 12.59
C ARG A 197 2.98 0.12 11.96
N GLU A 198 2.31 1.25 12.21
CA GLU A 198 2.66 2.56 11.69
C GLU A 198 4.03 3.05 12.19
N GLU A 199 4.33 2.87 13.48
CA GLU A 199 5.64 3.20 14.06
C GLU A 199 6.77 2.36 13.45
N TYR A 200 6.53 1.05 13.29
CA TYR A 200 7.49 0.13 12.68
C TYR A 200 7.76 0.45 11.21
N MET A 201 6.70 0.65 10.42
CA MET A 201 6.79 1.06 9.01
C MET A 201 7.53 2.40 8.88
N ALA A 202 7.19 3.39 9.70
CA ALA A 202 7.84 4.70 9.66
C ALA A 202 9.34 4.64 10.00
N ALA A 203 9.76 3.74 10.88
CA ALA A 203 11.18 3.51 11.16
C ALA A 203 11.95 3.03 9.92
N TRP A 204 11.37 2.11 9.15
CA TRP A 204 11.93 1.67 7.87
C TRP A 204 11.96 2.77 6.82
N VAL A 205 10.91 3.60 6.74
CA VAL A 205 10.93 4.78 5.85
C VAL A 205 12.09 5.72 6.19
N ARG A 206 12.29 6.04 7.47
CA ARG A 206 13.40 6.89 7.91
C ARG A 206 14.76 6.25 7.63
N ALA A 207 14.92 4.94 7.84
CA ALA A 207 16.14 4.22 7.50
C ALA A 207 16.46 4.30 6.00
N ALA A 208 15.49 3.99 5.14
CA ALA A 208 15.66 4.10 3.69
C ALA A 208 16.00 5.52 3.25
N LEU A 209 15.38 6.55 3.85
CA LEU A 209 15.68 7.95 3.56
C LEU A 209 17.12 8.36 3.90
N ARG A 210 17.75 7.72 4.91
CA ARG A 210 19.17 7.92 5.23
C ARG A 210 20.09 7.27 4.20
N GLU A 211 19.69 6.12 3.66
CA GLU A 211 20.51 5.30 2.76
C GLU A 211 20.32 5.63 1.27
N ALA A 212 19.19 6.22 0.88
CA ALA A 212 18.80 6.44 -0.52
C ALA A 212 19.70 7.43 -1.28
N GLY A 213 20.53 8.21 -0.58
CA GLY A 213 21.36 9.25 -1.18
C GLY A 213 20.52 10.26 -1.96
N GLU A 214 20.80 10.40 -3.25
CA GLU A 214 20.10 11.33 -4.16
C GLU A 214 18.89 10.71 -4.87
N ARG A 215 18.68 9.40 -4.78
CA ARG A 215 17.54 8.74 -5.44
C ARG A 215 16.28 8.77 -4.54
N PRO A 216 15.07 8.81 -5.12
CA PRO A 216 13.83 8.82 -4.34
C PRO A 216 13.59 7.54 -3.54
N VAL A 217 12.75 7.62 -2.51
CA VAL A 217 12.15 6.47 -1.81
C VAL A 217 10.67 6.42 -2.17
N LEU A 218 10.18 5.27 -2.60
CA LEU A 218 8.76 5.01 -2.83
C LEU A 218 8.20 4.14 -1.69
N VAL A 219 7.08 4.55 -1.11
CA VAL A 219 6.38 3.83 -0.04
C VAL A 219 4.99 3.45 -0.53
N VAL A 220 4.70 2.14 -0.56
CA VAL A 220 3.43 1.57 -1.02
C VAL A 220 2.79 0.82 0.15
N THR A 221 1.75 1.41 0.74
CA THR A 221 1.04 0.81 1.87
C THR A 221 -0.47 0.95 1.71
N GLY A 222 -1.22 0.13 2.44
CA GLY A 222 -2.65 0.27 2.58
C GLY A 222 -2.99 1.71 2.93
N GLY A 223 -3.91 2.29 2.17
CA GLY A 223 -4.13 3.73 2.21
C GLY A 223 -4.56 4.26 3.58
N PHE A 224 -5.14 3.41 4.44
CA PHE A 224 -5.41 3.75 5.83
C PHE A 224 -4.14 4.19 6.59
N HIS A 225 -3.00 3.53 6.41
CA HIS A 225 -1.75 3.83 7.15
C HIS A 225 -0.99 5.01 6.57
N THR A 226 -1.12 5.26 5.26
CA THR A 226 -0.32 6.24 4.52
C THR A 226 -0.28 7.64 5.17
N PRO A 227 -1.40 8.25 5.60
CA PRO A 227 -1.36 9.57 6.24
C PRO A 227 -0.53 9.60 7.53
N ALA A 228 -0.61 8.55 8.35
CA ALA A 228 0.20 8.42 9.56
C ALA A 228 1.68 8.26 9.25
N LEU A 229 2.02 7.43 8.25
CA LEU A 229 3.41 7.23 7.85
C LEU A 229 4.04 8.52 7.34
N ARG A 230 3.30 9.33 6.58
CA ARG A 230 3.75 10.65 6.11
C ARG A 230 4.08 11.56 7.30
N ALA A 231 3.22 11.59 8.32
CA ALA A 231 3.45 12.38 9.53
C ALA A 231 4.63 11.87 10.36
N LEU A 232 4.67 10.56 10.65
CA LEU A 232 5.70 9.92 11.49
C LEU A 232 7.10 9.94 10.84
N ALA A 233 7.18 9.84 9.52
CA ALA A 233 8.45 9.93 8.80
C ALA A 233 9.01 11.37 8.76
N ALA A 234 8.14 12.39 8.91
CA ALA A 234 8.55 13.79 8.97
C ALA A 234 9.01 14.25 10.36
N LEU A 235 8.71 13.47 11.42
CA LEU A 235 9.16 13.79 12.77
C LEU A 235 10.69 13.62 12.90
N PRO A 236 11.37 14.51 13.65
CA PRO A 236 12.75 14.29 14.03
C PRO A 236 12.85 13.04 14.89
N GLU A 237 13.90 12.23 14.70
CA GLU A 237 14.03 10.99 15.47
C GLU A 237 14.15 11.28 16.97
N PRO A 238 13.51 10.47 17.83
CA PRO A 238 13.69 10.59 19.27
C PRO A 238 15.16 10.38 19.62
N CYS A 239 15.69 11.23 20.51
CA CYS A 239 17.04 11.07 21.04
C CYS A 239 17.12 9.74 21.79
N GLY A 240 17.80 8.75 21.22
CA GLY A 240 17.70 7.36 21.63
C GLY A 240 18.16 7.08 23.06
N ASP A 241 17.40 6.26 23.78
CA ASP A 241 17.94 5.37 24.80
C ASP A 241 17.84 3.95 24.22
N SER A 242 18.98 3.28 24.06
CA SER A 242 19.06 2.02 23.31
C SER A 242 18.55 0.85 24.16
N THR A 243 17.38 0.34 23.83
CA THR A 243 17.02 -1.05 24.11
C THR A 243 16.52 -1.70 22.82
N ALA A 244 17.46 -2.28 22.08
CA ALA A 244 17.16 -3.09 20.91
C ALA A 244 16.67 -4.46 21.37
N GLU A 245 15.36 -4.63 21.49
CA GLU A 245 14.68 -5.93 21.42
C GLU A 245 13.33 -5.75 20.69
N ASP A 246 13.40 -5.53 19.39
CA ASP A 246 12.47 -6.08 18.38
C ASP A 246 13.04 -5.72 17.01
N GLY A 247 12.91 -6.61 16.02
CA GLY A 247 13.59 -6.58 14.71
C GLY A 247 13.28 -5.40 13.77
N GLY A 248 13.40 -4.17 14.25
CA GLY A 248 13.49 -2.95 13.45
C GLY A 248 14.92 -2.72 12.90
N PRO A 249 15.10 -1.73 12.01
CA PRO A 249 16.41 -1.43 11.43
C PRO A 249 17.40 -0.99 12.53
N GLY A 250 18.57 -1.61 12.56
CA GLY A 250 19.73 -1.23 13.40
C GLY A 250 20.56 -0.11 12.79
#